data_AF-A0A0G0NCQ8-F1
#
_entry.id   AF-A0A0G0NCQ8-F1
#
_cell.length_a   1.000
_cell.length_b   1.000
_cell.length_c   1.000
_cell.angle_alpha   90.00
_cell.angle_beta   90.00
_cell.angle_gamma   90.00
#
_symmetry.space_group_name_H-M   'P 1'
#
loop_
_entity.id
_entity.type
_entity.pdbx_description
1 polymer ?
#
loop_
_entity_poly.entity_id
_entity_poly.type
_entity_poly.pdbx_seq_one_letter_code
_entity_poly.pdbx_strand_id
1 'polypeptide(L)'
;MPKSGGCTLEARICPDGSAVGRSDPNCEFAPCPTDEASDWKIYKNEEYGFEMRYPKWWNVYELNERILFKDAPLEDIPDEWFSVNIKNNEYDFSNYDFSKEKMVDKITGKEEINISDIKGFRYTFYPKSEIYILTKYIILNYKGQGWALSYGYDLSQELENQMLSTFRFLK
;
A
#
# COMPACT_ATOMS: atom_id res chain seq x y z
N MET A 1 6.92 43.91 4.33
CA MET A 1 6.14 43.43 5.49
C MET A 1 5.64 42.03 5.17
N PRO A 2 5.96 40.97 5.92
CA PRO A 2 5.37 39.66 5.64
C PRO A 2 3.94 39.67 6.18
N LYS A 3 2.95 39.39 5.33
CA LYS A 3 1.56 39.23 5.76
C LYS A 3 1.46 37.91 6.53
N SER A 4 1.41 37.98 7.86
CA SER A 4 0.98 36.88 8.72
C SER A 4 -0.55 36.75 8.68
N GLY A 5 -1.11 36.51 7.49
CA GLY A 5 -2.53 36.24 7.32
C GLY A 5 -2.71 34.73 7.18
N GLY A 6 -2.90 34.01 8.28
CA GLY A 6 -3.19 32.58 8.22
C GLY A 6 -4.47 32.30 7.43
N CYS A 7 -4.51 31.19 6.71
CA CYS A 7 -5.66 30.80 5.90
C CYS A 7 -6.90 30.48 6.74
N THR A 8 -8.09 30.61 6.13
CA THR A 8 -9.36 30.25 6.77
C THR A 8 -9.45 28.73 7.01
N LEU A 9 -10.11 28.31 8.09
CA LEU A 9 -10.26 26.90 8.49
C LEU A 9 -11.37 26.16 7.73
N GLU A 10 -11.59 26.54 6.48
CA GLU A 10 -12.59 25.88 5.62
C GLU A 10 -12.07 24.51 5.18
N ALA A 11 -12.99 23.55 5.11
CA ALA A 11 -12.71 22.21 4.59
C ALA A 11 -13.52 21.94 3.33
N ARG A 12 -12.87 21.37 2.32
CA ARG A 12 -13.50 20.83 1.10
C ARG A 12 -13.57 19.31 1.24
N ILE A 13 -14.75 18.73 1.02
CA ILE A 13 -14.91 17.27 0.99
C ILE A 13 -14.46 16.74 -0.37
N CYS A 14 -13.60 15.72 -0.36
CA CYS A 14 -13.08 15.04 -1.52
C CYS A 14 -13.99 13.89 -1.97
N PRO A 15 -13.88 13.40 -3.22
CA PRO A 15 -14.71 12.31 -3.74
C PRO A 15 -14.61 10.99 -2.95
N ASP A 16 -13.50 10.77 -2.25
CA ASP A 16 -13.26 9.62 -1.37
C ASP A 16 -13.87 9.79 0.04
N GLY A 17 -14.50 10.94 0.32
CA GLY A 17 -15.08 11.29 1.62
C GLY A 17 -14.11 11.94 2.60
N SER A 18 -12.83 12.11 2.26
CA SER A 18 -11.86 12.85 3.06
C SER A 18 -12.13 14.36 3.03
N ALA A 19 -11.51 15.13 3.93
CA ALA A 19 -11.66 16.58 4.02
C ALA A 19 -10.29 17.27 3.93
N VAL A 20 -10.14 18.21 2.99
CA VAL A 20 -8.90 18.97 2.77
C VAL A 20 -9.10 20.44 3.14
N GLY A 21 -8.13 21.02 3.86
CA GLY A 21 -8.12 22.42 4.26
C GLY A 21 -7.43 23.33 3.23
N ARG A 22 -7.39 24.63 3.49
CA ARG A 22 -6.58 25.58 2.72
C ARG A 22 -5.11 25.49 3.13
N SER A 23 -4.22 25.63 2.14
CA SER A 23 -2.77 25.58 2.27
C SER A 23 -2.13 26.91 1.85
N ASP A 24 -1.10 27.32 2.60
CA ASP A 24 -0.26 28.48 2.29
C ASP A 24 0.59 28.23 1.04
N PRO A 25 1.04 29.27 0.30
CA PRO A 25 0.96 30.71 0.61
C PRO A 25 -0.26 31.45 0.02
N ASN A 26 -1.08 30.77 -0.79
CA ASN A 26 -2.19 31.40 -1.52
C ASN A 26 -3.57 31.08 -0.92
N CYS A 27 -3.62 30.31 0.18
CA CYS A 27 -4.85 29.84 0.81
C CYS A 27 -5.77 29.08 -0.16
N GLU A 28 -5.18 28.29 -1.05
CA GLU A 28 -5.90 27.38 -1.93
C GLU A 28 -6.18 26.07 -1.20
N PHE A 29 -7.30 25.41 -1.49
CA PHE A 29 -7.53 24.07 -0.96
C PHE A 29 -6.38 23.16 -1.37
N ALA A 30 -5.84 22.40 -0.41
CA ALA A 30 -4.93 21.33 -0.75
C ALA A 30 -5.60 20.41 -1.80
N PRO A 31 -4.82 19.86 -2.74
CA PRO A 31 -5.35 18.87 -3.67
C PRO A 31 -6.03 17.74 -2.89
N CYS A 32 -7.11 17.21 -3.44
CA CYS A 32 -7.66 15.99 -2.87
C CYS A 32 -6.62 14.88 -2.96
N PRO A 33 -6.62 13.91 -2.03
CA PRO A 33 -5.80 12.70 -2.15
C PRO A 33 -5.90 12.07 -3.56
N THR A 34 -7.10 12.11 -4.13
CA THR A 34 -7.41 11.65 -5.48
C THR A 34 -6.99 12.59 -6.61
N ASP A 35 -6.77 13.88 -6.36
CA ASP A 35 -6.26 14.83 -7.36
C ASP A 35 -4.77 14.56 -7.64
N GLU A 36 -3.99 14.17 -6.63
CA GLU A 36 -2.64 13.61 -6.83
C GLU A 36 -2.69 12.24 -7.53
N ALA A 37 -3.80 11.51 -7.37
CA ALA A 37 -4.07 10.25 -8.05
C ALA A 37 -4.51 10.37 -9.52
N SER A 38 -4.70 11.60 -10.03
CA SER A 38 -5.14 11.85 -11.41
C SER A 38 -4.13 11.36 -12.46
N ASP A 39 -2.84 11.41 -12.12
CA ASP A 39 -1.73 11.01 -13.01
C ASP A 39 -1.26 9.56 -12.80
N TRP A 40 -1.92 8.78 -11.94
CA TRP A 40 -1.49 7.43 -11.61
C TRP A 40 -1.57 6.48 -12.80
N LYS A 41 -0.53 5.65 -12.95
CA LYS A 41 -0.47 4.58 -13.94
C LYS A 41 -1.25 3.37 -13.45
N ILE A 42 -1.69 2.54 -14.40
CA ILE A 42 -2.33 1.25 -14.11
C ILE A 42 -1.31 0.16 -14.40
N TYR A 43 -1.07 -0.70 -13.41
CA TYR A 43 -0.40 -1.97 -13.60
C TYR A 43 -1.47 -3.04 -13.75
N LYS A 44 -1.38 -3.85 -14.80
CA LYS A 44 -2.29 -4.97 -15.04
C LYS A 44 -1.45 -6.16 -15.48
N ASN A 45 -1.64 -7.29 -14.80
CA ASN A 45 -0.98 -8.54 -15.15
C ASN A 45 -2.05 -9.64 -15.27
N GLU A 46 -2.24 -10.14 -16.49
CA GLU A 46 -3.26 -11.16 -16.78
C GLU A 46 -2.83 -12.57 -16.37
N GLU A 47 -1.53 -12.83 -16.30
CA GLU A 47 -0.98 -14.11 -15.86
C GLU A 47 -1.25 -14.32 -14.35
N TYR A 48 -0.98 -13.30 -13.55
CA TYR A 48 -1.26 -13.31 -12.12
C TYR A 48 -2.70 -12.93 -11.79
N GLY A 49 -3.42 -12.28 -12.72
CA GLY A 49 -4.85 -12.03 -12.58
C GLY A 49 -5.17 -10.87 -11.64
N PHE A 50 -4.39 -9.78 -11.66
CA PHE A 50 -4.71 -8.57 -10.90
C PHE A 50 -4.35 -7.29 -11.63
N GLU A 51 -4.95 -6.19 -11.18
CA GLU A 51 -4.60 -4.83 -11.56
C GLU A 51 -4.56 -3.91 -10.34
N MET A 52 -3.77 -2.84 -10.42
CA MET A 52 -3.76 -1.77 -9.43
C MET A 52 -3.31 -0.46 -10.06
N ARG A 53 -3.60 0.65 -9.38
CA ARG A 53 -3.01 1.95 -9.74
C ARG A 53 -1.80 2.24 -8.85
N TYR A 54 -0.83 2.94 -9.39
CA TYR A 54 0.38 3.34 -8.69
C TYR A 54 0.88 4.73 -9.15
N PRO A 55 1.68 5.43 -8.32
CA PRO A 55 2.21 6.74 -8.69
C PRO A 55 3.04 6.70 -9.98
N LYS A 56 2.87 7.72 -10.84
CA LYS A 56 3.48 7.76 -12.17
C LYS A 56 5.01 7.71 -12.16
N TRP A 57 5.60 8.28 -11.12
CA TRP A 57 7.04 8.39 -10.90
C TRP A 57 7.66 7.11 -10.36
N TRP A 58 6.85 6.15 -9.89
CA TRP A 58 7.36 4.86 -9.42
C TRP A 58 7.70 3.95 -10.59
N ASN A 59 8.76 3.16 -10.40
CA ASN A 59 9.14 2.05 -11.26
C ASN A 59 8.42 0.78 -10.83
N VAL A 60 8.19 -0.12 -11.80
CA VAL A 60 7.63 -1.45 -11.56
C VAL A 60 8.65 -2.49 -11.98
N TYR A 61 8.92 -3.45 -11.10
CA TYR A 61 9.85 -4.55 -11.32
C TYR A 61 9.13 -5.88 -11.09
N GLU A 62 9.13 -6.73 -12.11
CA GLU A 62 8.58 -8.09 -12.04
C GLU A 62 9.71 -9.08 -11.69
N LEU A 63 9.68 -9.60 -10.46
CA LEU A 63 10.73 -10.43 -9.87
C LEU A 63 10.16 -11.81 -9.55
N ASN A 64 9.95 -12.63 -10.58
CA ASN A 64 9.30 -13.95 -10.52
C ASN A 64 7.98 -13.89 -9.72
N GLU A 65 8.01 -14.20 -8.42
CA GLU A 65 6.84 -14.25 -7.54
C GLU A 65 6.58 -12.93 -6.79
N ARG A 66 7.24 -11.84 -7.18
CA ARG A 66 7.09 -10.53 -6.55
C ARG A 66 7.01 -9.42 -7.59
N ILE A 67 5.97 -8.61 -7.52
CA ILE A 67 5.87 -7.35 -8.25
C ILE A 67 6.22 -6.22 -7.28
N LEU A 68 7.32 -5.51 -7.54
CA LEU A 68 7.84 -4.43 -6.71
C LEU A 68 7.59 -3.07 -7.38
N PHE A 69 6.95 -2.17 -6.65
CA PHE A 69 6.69 -0.79 -7.01
C PHE A 69 7.54 0.10 -6.10
N LYS A 70 8.36 0.99 -6.66
CA LYS A 70 9.17 1.92 -5.87
C LYS A 70 9.70 3.11 -6.67
N ASP A 71 9.96 4.22 -5.99
CA ASP A 71 10.59 5.42 -6.58
C ASP A 71 12.13 5.36 -6.55
N ALA A 72 12.70 4.26 -7.05
CA ALA A 72 14.15 4.10 -7.12
C ALA A 72 14.56 3.05 -8.18
N PRO A 73 15.81 3.10 -8.68
CA PRO A 73 16.45 2.00 -9.40
C PRO A 73 16.38 0.67 -8.64
N LEU A 74 16.44 -0.47 -9.32
CA LEU A 74 16.21 -1.80 -8.71
C LEU A 74 17.21 -2.10 -7.58
N GLU A 75 18.45 -1.66 -7.72
CA GLU A 75 19.56 -1.90 -6.81
C GLU A 75 19.45 -1.09 -5.51
N ASP A 76 18.71 0.02 -5.54
CA ASP A 76 18.56 0.92 -4.40
C ASP A 76 17.40 0.48 -3.49
N ILE A 77 17.54 0.66 -2.18
CA ILE A 77 16.48 0.37 -1.22
C ILE A 77 15.91 1.70 -0.74
N PRO A 78 14.81 2.21 -1.35
CA PRO A 78 14.18 3.43 -0.89
C PRO A 78 13.41 3.18 0.40
N ASP A 79 13.14 4.28 1.11
CA ASP A 79 12.29 4.27 2.31
C ASP A 79 10.84 3.88 1.95
N GLU A 80 10.37 4.31 0.78
CA GLU A 80 9.03 4.01 0.25
C GLU A 80 9.07 2.96 -0.86
N TRP A 81 8.35 1.86 -0.66
CA TRP A 81 8.10 0.84 -1.67
C TRP A 81 6.82 0.08 -1.34
N PHE A 82 6.23 -0.55 -2.35
CA PHE A 82 5.08 -1.44 -2.23
C PHE A 82 5.35 -2.68 -3.06
N SER A 83 4.96 -3.86 -2.58
CA SER A 83 5.08 -5.06 -3.39
C SER A 83 3.94 -6.04 -3.20
N VAL A 84 3.56 -6.67 -4.30
CA VAL A 84 2.66 -7.82 -4.35
C VAL A 84 3.50 -9.06 -4.45
N ASN A 85 3.40 -9.95 -3.47
CA ASN A 85 4.07 -11.24 -3.47
C ASN A 85 3.00 -12.31 -3.72
N ILE A 86 3.23 -13.14 -4.73
CA ILE A 86 2.37 -14.28 -5.07
C ILE A 86 2.89 -15.46 -4.26
N LYS A 87 2.05 -16.02 -3.37
CA LYS A 87 2.43 -17.14 -2.51
C LYS A 87 1.92 -18.44 -3.14
N ASN A 88 2.76 -19.18 -3.87
CA ASN A 88 2.35 -20.42 -4.57
C ASN A 88 1.45 -21.34 -3.73
N ASN A 89 0.55 -22.04 -4.43
CA ASN A 89 -0.55 -22.92 -3.96
C ASN A 89 -0.19 -24.05 -2.98
N GLU A 90 1.02 -24.11 -2.43
CA GLU A 90 1.39 -25.12 -1.42
C GLU A 90 0.85 -24.82 -0.02
N TYR A 91 0.25 -23.63 0.19
CA TYR A 91 -0.29 -23.23 1.49
C TYR A 91 -1.82 -23.31 1.52
N ASP A 92 -2.33 -24.11 2.47
CA ASP A 92 -3.73 -24.02 2.89
C ASP A 92 -3.94 -22.72 3.68
N PHE A 93 -4.46 -21.70 3.01
CA PHE A 93 -4.75 -20.41 3.61
C PHE A 93 -5.83 -20.44 4.70
N SER A 94 -6.62 -21.52 4.80
CA SER A 94 -7.57 -21.68 5.90
C SER A 94 -6.88 -21.94 7.24
N ASN A 95 -5.66 -22.49 7.22
CA ASN A 95 -4.84 -22.80 8.38
C ASN A 95 -3.49 -22.07 8.37
N TYR A 96 -3.37 -21.02 7.55
CA TYR A 96 -2.11 -20.30 7.41
C TYR A 96 -1.72 -19.57 8.70
N ASP A 97 -0.53 -19.91 9.19
CA ASP A 97 0.02 -19.40 10.43
C ASP A 97 1.19 -18.47 10.12
N PHE A 98 0.91 -17.16 10.08
CA PHE A 98 1.90 -16.12 9.81
C PHE A 98 3.08 -16.15 10.79
N SER A 99 2.90 -16.64 12.03
CA SER A 99 3.99 -16.70 13.02
C SER A 99 5.11 -17.67 12.63
N LYS A 100 4.82 -18.60 11.71
CA LYS A 100 5.79 -19.57 11.19
C LYS A 100 6.60 -19.05 10.00
N GLU A 101 6.28 -17.87 9.48
CA GLU A 101 7.07 -17.25 8.42
C GLU A 101 8.50 -17.01 8.90
N LYS A 102 9.48 -17.36 8.06
CA LYS A 102 10.91 -17.32 8.44
C LYS A 102 11.34 -15.92 8.87
N MET A 103 10.78 -14.89 8.25
CA MET A 103 11.09 -13.51 8.56
C MET A 103 10.47 -13.00 9.86
N VAL A 104 9.50 -13.69 10.48
CA VAL A 104 8.75 -13.16 11.63
C VAL A 104 9.48 -13.46 12.93
N ASP A 105 9.79 -12.42 13.72
CA ASP A 105 10.29 -12.54 15.09
C ASP A 105 9.14 -12.45 16.09
N LYS A 106 8.42 -11.31 16.06
CA LYS A 106 7.35 -11.02 17.01
C LYS A 106 6.15 -10.35 16.32
N ILE A 107 4.99 -11.00 16.37
CA ILE A 107 3.74 -10.38 15.95
C ILE A 107 3.25 -9.44 17.05
N THR A 108 2.86 -8.22 16.68
CA THR A 108 2.36 -7.18 17.57
C THR A 108 0.90 -6.83 17.30
N GLY A 109 0.39 -7.13 16.10
CA GLY A 109 -0.99 -6.86 15.73
C GLY A 109 -1.49 -7.80 14.64
N LYS A 110 -2.80 -8.05 14.66
CA LYS A 110 -3.55 -8.74 13.62
C LYS A 110 -4.93 -8.10 13.54
N GLU A 111 -5.34 -7.69 12.34
CA GLU A 111 -6.68 -7.16 12.08
C GLU A 111 -7.26 -7.75 10.80
N GLU A 112 -8.59 -7.90 10.78
CA GLU A 112 -9.32 -8.26 9.56
C GLU A 112 -9.38 -7.05 8.62
N ILE A 113 -9.12 -7.29 7.35
CA ILE A 113 -9.22 -6.27 6.31
C ILE A 113 -9.99 -6.81 5.11
N ASN A 114 -10.67 -5.92 4.40
CA ASN A 114 -11.35 -6.24 3.16
C ASN A 114 -10.76 -5.39 2.03
N ILE A 115 -10.17 -6.05 1.03
CA ILE A 115 -9.57 -5.41 -0.14
C ILE A 115 -10.29 -5.95 -1.36
N SER A 116 -11.03 -5.09 -2.07
CA SER A 116 -11.79 -5.47 -3.26
C SER A 116 -12.67 -6.71 -3.05
N ASP A 117 -13.49 -6.67 -1.99
CA ASP A 117 -14.42 -7.72 -1.58
C ASP A 117 -13.76 -9.04 -1.15
N ILE A 118 -12.43 -9.04 -0.99
CA ILE A 118 -11.67 -10.18 -0.53
C ILE A 118 -11.22 -9.93 0.90
N LYS A 119 -11.68 -10.83 1.77
CA LYS A 119 -11.29 -10.85 3.16
C LYS A 119 -9.85 -11.33 3.29
N GLY A 120 -9.13 -10.69 4.19
CA GLY A 120 -7.79 -11.07 4.58
C GLY A 120 -7.44 -10.56 5.95
N PHE A 121 -6.16 -10.64 6.27
CA PHE A 121 -5.63 -10.17 7.54
C PHE A 121 -4.44 -9.26 7.30
N ARG A 122 -4.42 -8.09 7.96
CA ARG A 122 -3.21 -7.27 8.10
C ARG A 122 -2.52 -7.68 9.40
N TYR A 123 -1.25 -8.02 9.30
CA TYR A 123 -0.36 -8.32 10.39
C TYR A 123 0.60 -7.17 10.60
N THR A 124 0.84 -6.83 11.85
CA THR A 124 1.92 -5.94 12.26
C THR A 124 2.91 -6.76 13.07
N PHE A 125 4.19 -6.72 12.71
CA PHE A 125 5.20 -7.61 13.30
C PHE A 125 6.61 -7.00 13.23
N TYR A 126 7.51 -7.50 14.05
CA TYR A 126 8.94 -7.24 13.94
C TYR A 126 9.62 -8.38 13.19
N PRO A 127 10.46 -8.09 12.19
CA PRO A 127 11.19 -9.12 11.46
C PRO A 127 12.42 -9.61 12.21
N LYS A 128 12.85 -10.84 11.92
CA LYS A 128 14.15 -11.40 12.30
C LYS A 128 15.25 -10.71 11.46
N SER A 129 15.66 -9.52 11.87
CA SER A 129 16.65 -8.68 11.19
C SER A 129 17.51 -7.95 12.22
N GLU A 130 18.70 -7.49 11.83
CA GLU A 130 19.50 -6.54 12.63
C GLU A 130 18.75 -5.21 12.81
N ILE A 131 17.87 -4.90 11.87
CA ILE A 131 17.05 -3.69 11.85
C ILE A 131 15.64 -4.06 12.32
N TYR A 132 15.33 -3.75 13.58
CA TYR A 132 14.09 -4.13 14.27
C TYR A 132 12.94 -3.15 14.00
N ILE A 133 12.53 -3.05 12.73
CA ILE A 133 11.48 -2.11 12.31
C ILE A 133 10.11 -2.79 12.25
N LEU A 134 9.11 -2.14 12.85
CA LEU A 134 7.73 -2.59 12.86
C LEU A 134 7.17 -2.64 11.43
N THR A 135 6.89 -3.82 10.90
CA THR A 135 6.48 -4.03 9.51
C THR A 135 5.01 -4.42 9.43
N LYS A 136 4.31 -3.96 8.38
CA LYS A 136 2.95 -4.39 8.06
C LYS A 136 2.97 -5.37 6.89
N TYR A 137 2.10 -6.38 6.95
CA TYR A 137 1.97 -7.43 5.94
C TYR A 137 0.51 -7.83 5.79
N ILE A 138 -0.03 -7.77 4.58
CA ILE A 138 -1.42 -8.12 4.33
C ILE A 138 -1.46 -9.45 3.60
N ILE A 139 -2.32 -10.35 4.07
CA ILE A 139 -2.53 -11.65 3.44
C ILE A 139 -3.98 -11.73 2.97
N LEU A 140 -4.15 -11.97 1.68
CA LEU A 140 -5.44 -12.18 1.03
C LEU A 140 -5.51 -13.61 0.50
N ASN A 141 -6.69 -14.21 0.56
CA ASN A 141 -6.99 -15.49 -0.09
C ASN A 141 -7.99 -15.24 -1.22
N TYR A 142 -7.58 -15.49 -2.45
CA TYR A 142 -8.43 -15.34 -3.62
C TYR A 142 -8.42 -16.62 -4.45
N LYS A 143 -9.60 -17.25 -4.63
CA LYS A 143 -9.79 -18.49 -5.40
C LYS A 143 -8.84 -19.63 -4.96
N GLY A 144 -8.47 -19.69 -3.68
CA GLY A 144 -7.55 -20.71 -3.13
C GLY A 144 -6.06 -20.35 -3.27
N GLN A 145 -5.74 -19.28 -3.98
CA GLN A 145 -4.40 -18.74 -4.14
C GLN A 145 -4.14 -17.65 -3.10
N GLY A 146 -2.97 -17.70 -2.47
CA GLY A 146 -2.55 -16.69 -1.50
C GLY A 146 -1.80 -15.53 -2.11
N TRP A 147 -2.05 -14.38 -1.53
CA TRP A 147 -1.47 -13.11 -1.94
C TRP A 147 -0.98 -12.36 -0.73
N ALA A 148 0.21 -11.81 -0.85
CA ALA A 148 0.85 -11.08 0.22
C ALA A 148 1.24 -9.68 -0.24
N LEU A 149 0.62 -8.66 0.32
CA LEU A 149 0.98 -7.27 0.09
C LEU A 149 1.91 -6.81 1.22
N SER A 150 3.05 -6.23 0.86
CA SER A 150 4.04 -5.71 1.80
C SER A 150 4.55 -4.37 1.31
N TYR A 151 4.92 -3.50 2.23
CA TYR A 151 5.36 -2.15 1.90
C TYR A 151 6.37 -1.65 2.92
N GLY A 152 7.14 -0.63 2.50
CA GLY A 152 8.14 0.04 3.31
C GLY A 152 7.51 0.66 4.55
N TYR A 153 8.33 0.79 5.60
CA TYR A 153 7.90 1.39 6.87
C TYR A 153 7.47 2.84 6.71
N ASP A 154 8.16 3.58 5.85
CA ASP A 154 7.91 4.99 5.61
C ASP A 154 6.82 5.24 4.56
N LEU A 155 6.19 4.18 4.02
CA LEU A 155 5.03 4.34 3.15
C LEU A 155 3.91 5.05 3.94
N SER A 156 3.57 6.27 3.51
CA SER A 156 2.54 7.05 4.17
C SER A 156 1.21 6.29 4.21
N GLN A 157 0.45 6.43 5.30
CA GLN A 157 -0.85 5.76 5.44
C GLN A 157 -1.83 6.17 4.33
N GLU A 158 -1.71 7.41 3.84
CA GLU A 158 -2.50 7.90 2.72
C GLU A 158 -2.18 7.15 1.42
N LEU A 159 -0.89 7.06 1.05
CA LEU A 159 -0.46 6.35 -0.15
C LEU A 159 -0.77 4.86 -0.06
N GLU A 160 -0.56 4.25 1.11
CA GLU A 160 -1.00 2.88 1.42
C GLU A 160 -2.49 2.70 1.10
N ASN A 161 -3.36 3.52 1.70
CA ASN A 161 -4.80 3.42 1.52
C ASN A 161 -5.22 3.63 0.07
N GLN A 162 -4.63 4.60 -0.62
CA GLN A 162 -4.91 4.87 -2.03
C GLN A 162 -4.54 3.66 -2.90
N MET A 163 -3.31 3.13 -2.79
CA MET A 163 -2.89 1.95 -3.56
C MET A 163 -3.80 0.76 -3.30
N LEU A 164 -4.06 0.43 -2.02
CA LEU A 164 -4.93 -0.68 -1.63
C LEU A 164 -6.37 -0.50 -2.13
N SER A 165 -6.90 0.73 -2.17
CA SER A 165 -8.26 1.00 -2.68
C SER A 165 -8.42 0.75 -4.18
N THR A 166 -7.33 0.76 -4.93
CA THR A 166 -7.32 0.55 -6.39
C THR A 166 -6.96 -0.88 -6.80
N PHE A 167 -6.46 -1.68 -5.85
CA PHE A 167 -6.08 -3.07 -6.09
C PHE A 167 -7.32 -3.92 -6.39
N ARG A 168 -7.35 -4.61 -7.53
CA ARG A 168 -8.47 -5.43 -8.00
C ARG A 168 -7.94 -6.75 -8.55
N PHE A 169 -8.62 -7.85 -8.25
CA PHE A 169 -8.39 -9.10 -8.99
C PHE A 169 -9.19 -9.11 -10.29
N LEU A 170 -8.57 -9.60 -11.35
CA LEU A 170 -9.22 -9.84 -12.63
C LEU A 170 -10.15 -11.05 -12.49
N LYS A 171 -11.34 -10.95 -13.08
CA LYS A 171 -12.41 -11.95 -12.94
C LYS A 171 -12.09 -13.24 -13.69
#